data_AF-A0A7L4PMB7-F1
#
_entry.id   AF-A0A7L4PMB7-F1
#
_cell.length_a   1.000
_cell.length_b   1.000
_cell.length_c   1.000
_cell.angle_alpha   90.00
_cell.angle_beta   90.00
_cell.angle_gamma   90.00
#
_symmetry.space_group_name_H-M   'P 1'
#
loop_
_entity.id
_entity.type
_entity.pdbx_description
1 polymer ?
#
loop_
_entity_poly.entity_id
_entity_poly.type
_entity_poly.pdbx_seq_one_letter_code
_entity_poly.pdbx_strand_id
1 'polypeptide(L)' 'MHKATCAECNNECEVPFKPTEGKPVYCKECYRKRSPKRY' A
#
# COMPACT_ATOMS: atom_id res chain seq x y z
N MET A 1 -6.06 -5.67 11.99
CA MET A 1 -5.76 -5.55 10.55
C MET A 1 -6.80 -4.61 9.96
N HIS A 2 -6.38 -3.51 9.35
CA HIS A 2 -7.29 -2.54 8.74
C HIS A 2 -7.40 -2.85 7.25
N LYS A 3 -8.63 -3.02 6.75
CA LYS A 3 -8.87 -3.14 5.32
C LYS A 3 -8.60 -1.80 4.66
N ALA A 4 -7.72 -1.81 3.66
CA ALA A 4 -7.38 -0.62 2.89
C ALA A 4 -7.24 -0.98 1.42
N THR A 5 -7.62 -0.04 0.56
CA THR A 5 -7.54 -0.19 -0.89
C THR A 5 -6.20 0.34 -1.37
N CYS A 6 -5.49 -0.49 -2.14
CA CYS A 6 -4.24 -0.14 -2.79
C CYS A 6 -4.47 1.00 -3.80
N ALA A 7 -3.83 2.16 -3.62
CA ALA A 7 -3.99 3.31 -4.50
C ALA A 7 -3.38 3.10 -5.90
N GLU A 8 -2.48 2.12 -6.07
CA GLU A 8 -1.91 1.76 -7.38
C GLU A 8 -2.68 0.65 -8.09
N CYS A 9 -3.12 -0.35 -7.34
CA CYS A 9 -3.65 -1.60 -7.88
C CYS A 9 -5.15 -1.81 -7.62
N ASN A 10 -5.77 -0.92 -6.84
CA ASN A 10 -7.17 -0.98 -6.39
C ASN A 10 -7.58 -2.27 -5.67
N ASN A 11 -6.62 -3.11 -5.31
CA ASN A 11 -6.87 -4.33 -4.56
C ASN A 11 -7.11 -4.03 -3.07
N GLU A 12 -8.03 -4.77 -2.47
CA GLU A 12 -8.26 -4.78 -1.03
C GLU A 12 -7.10 -5.51 -0.34
N CYS A 13 -6.47 -4.87 0.63
CA CYS A 13 -5.38 -5.45 1.39
C CYS A 13 -5.52 -5.11 2.88
N GLU A 14 -4.96 -5.98 3.71
CA GLU A 14 -4.97 -5.82 5.15
C GLU A 14 -3.66 -5.18 5.60
N VAL A 15 -3.75 -3.96 6.09
CA VAL A 15 -2.59 -3.20 6.57
C VAL A 15 -2.60 -3.09 8.09
N PRO A 16 -1.41 -3.09 8.74
CA PRO A 16 -1.32 -2.94 10.19
C PRO A 16 -1.46 -1.48 10.66
N PHE A 17 -1.55 -0.52 9.74
CA PHE A 17 -1.71 0.90 10.02
C PHE A 17 -3.12 1.39 9.63
N LYS A 18 -3.64 2.41 10.32
CA LYS A 18 -4.91 3.04 9.93
C LYS A 18 -4.76 3.75 8.57
N PRO A 19 -5.60 3.44 7.56
CA PRO A 19 -5.66 4.24 6.34
C PRO A 19 -6.14 5.66 6.70
N THR A 20 -5.30 6.66 6.45
CA THR A 20 -5.63 8.09 6.62
C THR A 20 -6.07 8.68 5.29
N GLU A 21 -7.12 9.50 5.29
CA GLU A 21 -7.77 10.14 4.11
C GLU A 21 -6.92 11.21 3.39
N GLY A 22 -5.62 10.97 3.25
CA GLY A 22 -4.69 11.83 2.53
C GLY A 22 -3.35 11.15 2.24
N LYS A 23 -3.14 9.91 2.72
CA LYS A 23 -1.96 9.11 2.40
C LYS A 23 -2.38 7.89 1.59
N PRO A 24 -1.87 7.72 0.36
CA PRO A 24 -2.19 6.56 -0.44
C PRO A 24 -1.66 5.29 0.22
N VAL A 25 -2.52 4.28 0.32
CA VAL A 25 -2.14 2.96 0.84
C VAL A 25 -1.61 2.11 -0.30
N TYR A 26 -0.50 1.41 -0.07
CA TYR A 26 0.10 0.51 -1.04
C TYR A 26 0.13 -0.90 -0.48
N CYS A 27 -0.24 -1.88 -1.30
CA CYS A 27 -0.02 -3.27 -0.97
C CYS A 27 1.48 -3.59 -0.96
N LYS A 28 1.85 -4.72 -0.35
CA LYS A 28 3.25 -5.17 -0.25
C LYS A 28 3.94 -5.27 -1.61
N GLU A 29 3.19 -5.59 -2.66
CA GLU A 29 3.68 -5.71 -4.03
C GLU A 29 3.98 -4.36 -4.66
N CYS A 30 3.02 -3.42 -4.63
CA CYS A 30 3.21 -2.04 -5.11
C CYS A 30 4.34 -1.33 -4.34
N TYR A 31 4.41 -1.52 -3.02
CA TYR A 31 5.49 -0.97 -2.20
C TYR A 31 6.86 -1.53 -2.62
N ARG A 32 6.98 -2.84 -2.87
CA ARG A 32 8.20 -3.46 -3.40
C ARG A 32 8.56 -2.97 -4.79
N LYS A 33 7.57 -2.74 -5.66
CA LYS A 33 7.77 -2.24 -7.03
C LYS A 33 8.28 -0.80 -7.06
N ARG A 34 7.84 0.02 -6.10
CA ARG A 34 8.23 1.43 -5.97
C ARG A 34 9.59 1.66 -5.32
N SER A 35 10.11 0.70 -4.57
CA SER A 35 11.46 0.84 -4.02
C SER A 35 12.45 0.68 -5.17
N PRO A 36 13.13 1.74 -5.65
CA PRO A 36 14.23 1.55 -6.59
C PRO A 36 15.21 0.64 -5.88
N LYS A 37 15.52 -0.49 -6.50
CA LYS A 37 16.57 -1.38 -6.05
C LYS A 37 17.84 -0.53 -6.04
N ARG A 38 18.22 -0.02 -4.85
CA ARG A 38 19.50 0.64 -4.64
C ARG A 38 20.51 -0.49 -4.84
N TYR A 39 21.08 -0.51 -6.05
CA TYR A 39 22.16 -1.39 -6.45
C TYR A 39 23.38 -1.11 -5.57
#